data_AF-A0A0K0E6X4-F1
#
_entry.id   AF-A0A0K0E6X4-F1
#
_cell.length_a   1.000
_cell.length_b   1.000
_cell.length_c   1.000
_cell.angle_alpha   90.00
_cell.angle_beta   90.00
_cell.angle_gamma   90.00
#
_symmetry.space_group_name_H-M   'P 1'
#
loop_
_entity.id
_entity.type
_entity.pdbx_description
1 polymer ?
#
loop_
_entity_poly.entity_id
_entity_poly.type
_entity_poly.pdbx_seq_one_letter_code
_entity_poly.pdbx_strand_id
1 'polypeptide(L)'
;MAPELQQYHETNKECFYNTNFPYEELSIIFNSGSSIFRNVVIYGIGDKKEILESLKENYLSTMKSIYFEGNSIRFGTRELLDAINEECNLNIVYSKSDFIQYANMIKETINKKPKKFSLALLINNCDNDELIYDTIFHDCLTLICSTKKIFFIATCTRPLFPAPGSIAREDLRCYFFKFSTFKYLISDDNEDDNMDLYDDDDEVTHKVESIKAVYDSLTPNTKHLFSLMMQQFAINNYKSILSDDVFLQAKNEFLANSVPAMQEMMTEFLDHKFIEKYHDNSGRTKYTLRIKKTVLNDFMESEGIVFDDCNEE
;
A
#
# COMPACT_ATOMS: atom_id res chain seq x y z
N MET A 1 17.12 17.92 -17.91
CA MET A 1 15.75 17.44 -18.22
C MET A 1 15.89 16.26 -19.15
N ALA A 2 15.45 15.07 -18.74
CA ALA A 2 15.25 13.98 -19.70
C ALA A 2 14.14 14.42 -20.67
N PRO A 3 14.24 14.12 -21.97
CA PRO A 3 13.17 14.40 -22.91
C PRO A 3 11.90 13.71 -22.41
N GLU A 4 10.86 14.49 -22.11
CA GLU A 4 9.53 13.92 -21.88
C GLU A 4 9.10 13.29 -23.20
N LEU A 5 9.07 11.96 -23.25
CA LEU A 5 8.46 11.25 -24.37
C LEU A 5 7.00 11.71 -24.41
N GLN A 6 6.67 12.50 -25.44
CA GLN A 6 5.32 13.00 -25.62
C GLN A 6 4.41 11.81 -25.91
N GLN A 7 3.61 11.44 -24.91
CA GLN A 7 2.63 10.37 -25.04
C GLN A 7 1.47 10.77 -25.96
N TYR A 8 1.34 12.05 -26.32
CA TYR A 8 0.36 12.51 -27.30
C TYR A 8 1.04 12.96 -28.59
N HIS A 9 0.41 12.69 -29.71
CA HIS A 9 0.74 13.29 -31.00
C HIS A 9 -0.52 13.86 -31.62
N GLU A 10 -0.41 15.03 -32.24
CA GLU A 10 -1.52 15.70 -32.91
C GLU A 10 -1.47 15.35 -34.40
N THR A 11 -2.49 14.67 -34.90
CA THR A 11 -2.64 14.42 -36.34
C THR A 11 -3.96 15.02 -36.78
N ASN A 12 -3.94 15.93 -37.76
CA ASN A 12 -5.13 16.59 -38.31
C ASN A 12 -6.04 17.27 -37.26
N LYS A 13 -5.45 17.91 -36.23
CA LYS A 13 -6.16 18.56 -35.11
C LYS A 13 -6.87 17.60 -34.14
N GLU A 14 -6.63 16.30 -34.26
CA GLU A 14 -7.05 15.31 -33.27
C GLU A 14 -5.83 14.87 -32.46
N CYS A 15 -5.97 14.89 -31.14
CA CYS A 15 -4.93 14.45 -30.20
C CYS A 15 -5.06 12.94 -29.97
N PHE A 16 -4.01 12.19 -30.33
CA PHE A 16 -3.94 10.75 -30.11
C PHE A 16 -2.99 10.45 -28.97
N TYR A 17 -3.48 9.77 -27.94
CA TYR A 17 -2.66 9.26 -26.85
C TYR A 17 -2.11 7.87 -27.20
N ASN A 18 -0.81 7.71 -27.11
CA ASN A 18 -0.17 6.42 -27.24
C ASN A 18 -0.42 5.61 -25.97
N THR A 19 -1.25 4.58 -26.09
CA THR A 19 -1.57 3.64 -25.01
C THR A 19 -0.56 2.50 -24.92
N ASN A 20 0.33 2.34 -25.91
CA ASN A 20 1.34 1.30 -25.89
C ASN A 20 2.53 1.77 -25.04
N PHE A 21 2.68 1.14 -23.89
CA PHE A 21 3.81 1.37 -23.02
C PHE A 21 5.12 0.91 -23.71
N PRO A 22 6.18 1.74 -23.75
CA PRO A 22 7.41 1.43 -24.47
C PRO A 22 8.31 0.48 -23.65
N TYR A 23 7.89 -0.78 -23.53
CA TYR A 23 8.60 -1.78 -22.72
C TYR A 23 10.05 -1.99 -23.17
N GLU A 24 10.32 -1.98 -24.48
CA GLU A 24 11.67 -2.18 -25.02
C GLU A 24 12.65 -1.09 -24.55
N GLU A 25 12.20 0.17 -24.52
CA GLU A 25 13.04 1.30 -24.09
C GLU A 25 13.45 1.16 -22.62
N LEU A 26 12.51 0.75 -21.75
CA LEU A 26 12.82 0.48 -20.35
C LEU A 26 13.69 -0.76 -20.18
N SER A 27 13.52 -1.79 -21.01
CA SER A 27 14.37 -2.98 -20.99
C SER A 27 15.85 -2.65 -21.21
N ILE A 28 16.15 -1.61 -22.01
CA ILE A 28 17.52 -1.13 -22.24
C ILE A 28 18.12 -0.56 -20.94
N ILE A 29 17.32 0.13 -20.12
CA ILE A 29 17.77 0.67 -18.83
C ILE A 29 18.22 -0.48 -17.92
N PHE A 30 17.47 -1.59 -17.90
CA PHE A 30 17.78 -2.74 -17.05
C PHE A 30 18.94 -3.60 -17.58
N ASN A 31 19.04 -3.77 -18.90
CA ASN A 31 20.00 -4.67 -19.53
C ASN A 31 21.37 -4.03 -19.82
N SER A 32 21.43 -2.70 -20.00
CA SER A 32 22.67 -2.02 -20.37
C SER A 32 23.75 -2.04 -19.28
N GLY A 33 23.41 -2.40 -18.03
CA GLY A 33 24.35 -2.61 -16.91
C GLY A 33 25.15 -1.36 -16.47
N SER A 34 25.09 -0.29 -17.26
CA SER A 34 25.90 0.93 -17.19
C SER A 34 25.05 2.19 -17.20
N SER A 35 23.72 2.07 -17.12
CA SER A 35 22.85 3.23 -17.04
C SER A 35 23.08 3.98 -15.72
N ILE A 36 23.23 5.30 -15.82
CA ILE A 36 23.39 6.24 -14.69
C ILE A 36 22.19 6.13 -13.74
N PHE A 37 21.01 5.89 -14.32
CA PHE A 37 19.77 5.62 -13.64
C PHE A 37 19.51 4.13 -13.61
N ARG A 38 19.12 3.63 -12.44
CA ARG A 38 18.92 2.19 -12.24
C ARG A 38 17.53 1.84 -11.75
N ASN A 39 16.99 2.74 -10.93
CA ASN A 39 15.63 2.65 -10.45
C ASN A 39 14.74 3.45 -11.39
N VAL A 40 13.52 2.98 -11.60
CA VAL A 40 12.55 3.62 -12.49
C VAL A 40 11.32 3.99 -11.68
N VAL A 41 10.81 5.20 -11.89
CA VAL A 41 9.54 5.65 -11.33
C VAL A 41 8.64 6.01 -12.49
N ILE A 42 7.61 5.20 -12.72
CA ILE A 42 6.59 5.42 -13.74
C ILE A 42 5.50 6.27 -13.13
N TYR A 43 5.37 7.52 -13.55
CA TYR A 43 4.38 8.44 -13.01
C TYR A 43 3.38 8.91 -14.05
N GLY A 44 2.12 9.10 -13.67
CA GLY A 44 1.08 9.56 -14.57
C GLY A 44 -0.31 9.13 -14.14
N ILE A 45 -1.33 9.63 -14.84
CA ILE A 45 -2.73 9.44 -14.50
C ILE A 45 -3.18 8.03 -14.90
N GLY A 46 -3.87 7.37 -13.98
CA GLY A 46 -4.48 6.06 -14.17
C GLY A 46 -3.67 4.90 -13.59
N ASP A 47 -4.31 3.74 -13.47
CA ASP A 47 -3.70 2.54 -12.91
C ASP A 47 -2.60 2.00 -13.81
N LYS A 48 -1.49 1.61 -13.18
CA LYS A 48 -0.26 1.10 -13.82
C LYS A 48 0.05 -0.34 -13.37
N LYS A 49 -0.85 -1.00 -12.64
CA LYS A 49 -0.69 -2.39 -12.19
C LYS A 49 -0.39 -3.34 -13.35
N GLU A 50 -1.18 -3.30 -14.42
CA GLU A 50 -0.95 -4.14 -15.60
C GLU A 50 0.43 -3.91 -16.25
N ILE A 51 0.97 -2.69 -16.18
CA ILE A 51 2.30 -2.39 -16.70
C ILE A 51 3.36 -3.13 -15.89
N LEU A 52 3.25 -3.11 -14.56
CA LEU A 52 4.18 -3.84 -13.68
C LEU A 52 4.06 -5.35 -13.86
N GLU A 53 2.85 -5.88 -13.99
CA GLU A 53 2.61 -7.31 -14.24
C GLU A 53 3.19 -7.73 -15.59
N SER A 54 2.95 -6.96 -16.65
CA SER A 54 3.52 -7.22 -17.97
C SER A 54 5.05 -7.11 -17.97
N LEU A 55 5.64 -6.14 -17.25
CA LEU A 55 7.08 -6.06 -17.05
C LEU A 55 7.62 -7.31 -16.36
N LYS A 56 6.95 -7.76 -15.29
CA LYS A 56 7.30 -8.95 -14.53
C LYS A 56 7.33 -10.20 -15.42
N GLU A 57 6.26 -10.43 -16.17
CA GLU A 57 6.09 -11.65 -16.98
C GLU A 57 6.98 -11.66 -18.23
N ASN A 58 7.06 -10.53 -18.94
CA ASN A 58 7.67 -10.50 -20.27
C ASN A 58 9.16 -10.13 -20.25
N TYR A 59 9.58 -9.25 -19.34
CA TYR A 59 10.93 -8.66 -19.36
C TYR A 59 11.78 -9.05 -18.15
N LEU A 60 11.15 -9.35 -17.02
CA LEU A 60 11.83 -9.70 -15.78
C LEU A 60 11.78 -11.20 -15.45
N SER A 61 11.23 -12.04 -16.33
CA SER A 61 11.12 -13.49 -16.13
C SER A 61 12.45 -14.21 -15.92
N THR A 62 13.56 -13.64 -16.38
CA THR A 62 14.91 -14.19 -16.19
C THR A 62 15.55 -13.84 -14.86
N MET A 63 14.97 -12.89 -14.11
CA MET A 63 15.47 -12.43 -12.82
C MET A 63 14.42 -12.65 -11.72
N LYS A 64 14.85 -12.61 -10.46
CA LYS A 64 13.88 -12.65 -9.36
C LYS A 64 13.16 -11.32 -9.29
N SER A 65 11.85 -11.35 -9.02
CA SER A 65 11.04 -10.16 -8.88
C SER A 65 10.12 -10.28 -7.67
N ILE A 66 10.08 -9.27 -6.81
CA ILE A 66 9.11 -9.18 -5.72
C ILE A 66 8.13 -8.07 -6.08
N TYR A 67 6.84 -8.33 -5.88
CA TYR A 67 5.79 -7.35 -6.12
C TYR A 67 5.21 -6.89 -4.79
N PHE A 68 5.07 -5.59 -4.63
CA PHE A 68 4.48 -4.93 -3.47
C PHE A 68 3.41 -3.95 -3.93
N GLU A 69 2.39 -3.82 -3.10
CA GLU A 69 1.36 -2.81 -3.26
C GLU A 69 1.63 -1.70 -2.24
N GLY A 70 2.11 -0.56 -2.71
CA GLY A 70 2.69 0.51 -1.90
C GLY A 70 1.67 1.31 -1.09
N ASN A 71 0.39 1.22 -1.45
CA ASN A 71 -0.71 1.78 -0.64
C ASN A 71 -1.27 0.77 0.38
N SER A 72 -0.70 -0.42 0.48
CA SER A 72 -1.12 -1.39 1.50
C SER A 72 -0.63 -0.93 2.87
N ILE A 73 -1.51 -0.95 3.88
CA ILE A 73 -1.20 -0.68 5.29
C ILE A 73 -0.09 -1.62 5.82
N ARG A 74 0.03 -2.80 5.21
CA ARG A 74 1.06 -3.80 5.57
C ARG A 74 2.44 -3.43 5.02
N PHE A 75 2.46 -2.67 3.92
CA PHE A 75 3.69 -2.35 3.22
C PHE A 75 4.47 -1.26 3.92
N GLY A 76 5.53 -1.70 4.59
CA GLY A 76 6.51 -0.82 5.21
C GLY A 76 7.91 -1.40 5.15
N THR A 77 8.83 -0.74 5.87
CA THR A 77 10.26 -1.13 5.90
C THR A 77 10.46 -2.60 6.27
N ARG A 78 9.74 -3.12 7.27
CA ARG A 78 9.88 -4.52 7.69
C ARG A 78 9.46 -5.50 6.59
N GLU A 79 8.28 -5.30 5.99
CA GLU A 79 7.77 -6.20 4.95
C GLU A 79 8.71 -6.22 3.74
N LEU A 80 9.23 -5.05 3.33
CA LEU A 80 10.23 -4.95 2.26
C LEU A 80 11.46 -5.81 2.56
N LEU A 81 12.03 -5.67 3.76
CA LEU A 81 13.28 -6.36 4.14
C LEU A 81 13.06 -7.86 4.33
N ASP A 82 11.97 -8.26 4.97
CA ASP A 82 11.63 -9.66 5.22
C ASP A 82 11.33 -10.40 3.91
N ALA A 83 10.59 -9.78 2.98
CA ALA A 83 10.35 -10.34 1.65
C ALA A 83 11.64 -10.52 0.85
N ILE A 84 12.58 -9.57 0.93
CA ILE A 84 13.89 -9.72 0.28
C ILE A 84 14.69 -10.87 0.90
N ASN A 85 14.70 -10.98 2.22
CA ASN A 85 15.39 -12.04 2.95
C ASN A 85 14.86 -13.43 2.56
N GLU A 86 13.53 -13.58 2.50
CA GLU A 86 12.85 -14.81 2.11
C GLU A 86 13.07 -15.14 0.64
N GLU A 87 12.72 -14.23 -0.28
CA GLU A 87 12.80 -14.49 -1.72
C GLU A 87 14.25 -14.74 -2.17
N CYS A 88 15.22 -14.08 -1.54
CA CYS A 88 16.63 -14.28 -1.86
C CYS A 88 17.28 -15.46 -1.12
N ASN A 89 16.54 -16.15 -0.24
CA ASN A 89 17.03 -17.22 0.63
C ASN A 89 18.34 -16.80 1.33
N LEU A 90 18.31 -15.67 2.04
CA LEU A 90 19.49 -15.17 2.75
C LEU A 90 19.65 -15.81 4.14
N ASN A 91 18.57 -16.39 4.69
CA ASN A 91 18.52 -17.04 5.99
C ASN A 91 19.04 -16.14 7.13
N ILE A 92 18.79 -14.83 7.01
CA ILE A 92 19.15 -13.88 8.05
C ILE A 92 18.04 -13.93 9.10
N VAL A 93 18.39 -14.26 10.34
CA VAL A 93 17.46 -14.19 11.47
C VAL A 93 17.64 -12.82 12.13
N TYR A 94 16.68 -11.92 11.93
CA TYR A 94 16.74 -10.56 12.47
C TYR A 94 15.43 -10.14 13.11
N SER A 95 15.43 -10.02 14.44
CA SER A 95 14.24 -9.71 15.24
C SER A 95 14.26 -8.30 15.85
N LYS A 96 15.30 -7.50 15.60
CA LYS A 96 15.43 -6.16 16.17
C LYS A 96 14.70 -5.11 15.33
N SER A 97 14.44 -3.95 15.94
CA SER A 97 13.82 -2.77 15.30
C SER A 97 14.82 -1.86 14.57
N ASP A 98 16.11 -2.17 14.61
CA ASP A 98 17.12 -1.44 13.83
C ASP A 98 17.11 -1.94 12.38
N PHE A 99 16.27 -1.32 11.56
CA PHE A 99 16.10 -1.67 10.15
C PHE A 99 17.33 -1.34 9.29
N ILE A 100 18.08 -0.30 9.65
CA ILE A 100 19.29 0.11 8.93
C ILE A 100 20.37 -0.98 9.06
N GLN A 101 20.55 -1.55 10.25
CA GLN A 101 21.44 -2.70 10.43
C GLN A 101 20.96 -3.92 9.63
N TYR A 102 19.64 -4.18 9.61
CA TYR A 102 19.09 -5.30 8.83
C TYR A 102 19.34 -5.14 7.33
N ALA A 103 19.08 -3.95 6.79
CA ALA A 103 19.34 -3.61 5.39
C ALA A 103 20.83 -3.77 5.03
N ASN A 104 21.75 -3.40 5.94
CA ASN A 104 23.18 -3.63 5.75
C ASN A 104 23.55 -5.13 5.72
N MET A 105 22.99 -5.95 6.61
CA MET A 105 23.20 -7.40 6.61
C MET A 105 22.70 -8.05 5.30
N ILE A 106 21.53 -7.62 4.82
CA ILE A 106 20.97 -8.03 3.54
C ILE A 106 21.93 -7.64 2.40
N LYS A 107 22.35 -6.37 2.36
CA LYS A 107 23.29 -5.83 1.37
C LYS A 107 24.59 -6.64 1.30
N GLU A 108 25.22 -6.94 2.44
CA GLU A 108 26.44 -7.73 2.49
C GLU A 108 26.25 -9.15 1.96
N THR A 109 25.13 -9.79 2.31
CA THR A 109 24.82 -11.16 1.88
C THR A 109 24.51 -11.22 0.39
N ILE A 110 23.79 -10.23 -0.13
CA ILE A 110 23.52 -10.07 -1.56
C ILE A 110 24.83 -9.83 -2.32
N ASN A 111 25.77 -9.06 -1.78
CA ASN A 111 27.06 -8.84 -2.43
C ASN A 111 27.87 -10.13 -2.60
N LYS A 112 27.74 -11.10 -1.68
CA LYS A 112 28.39 -12.42 -1.76
C LYS A 112 27.76 -13.36 -2.82
N LYS A 113 26.52 -13.12 -3.25
CA LYS A 113 25.86 -13.90 -4.34
C LYS A 113 26.62 -13.78 -5.67
N PRO A 114 26.45 -14.70 -6.63
CA PRO A 114 27.11 -14.61 -7.94
C PRO A 114 26.77 -13.30 -8.68
N LYS A 115 27.66 -12.85 -9.59
CA LYS A 115 27.46 -11.61 -10.39
C LYS A 115 26.23 -11.64 -11.29
N LYS A 116 25.75 -12.83 -11.66
CA LYS A 116 24.54 -13.03 -12.48
C LYS A 116 23.24 -12.86 -11.68
N PHE A 117 23.33 -12.79 -10.35
CA PHE A 117 22.16 -12.60 -9.51
C PHE A 117 21.65 -11.17 -9.65
N SER A 118 20.36 -11.03 -9.96
CA SER A 118 19.63 -9.77 -10.02
C SER A 118 18.24 -9.95 -9.39
N LEU A 119 17.78 -8.90 -8.71
CA LEU A 119 16.46 -8.81 -8.08
C LEU A 119 15.81 -7.50 -8.51
N ALA A 120 14.58 -7.59 -9.00
CA ALA A 120 13.71 -6.46 -9.28
C ALA A 120 12.67 -6.30 -8.16
N LEU A 121 12.53 -5.09 -7.62
CA LEU A 121 11.47 -4.76 -6.67
C LEU A 121 10.41 -3.96 -7.43
N LEU A 122 9.20 -4.49 -7.54
CA LEU A 122 8.08 -3.83 -8.21
C LEU A 122 7.16 -3.28 -7.14
N ILE A 123 7.06 -1.96 -7.04
CA ILE A 123 6.28 -1.30 -5.99
C ILE A 123 5.18 -0.49 -6.68
N ASN A 124 3.94 -0.97 -6.58
CA ASN A 124 2.81 -0.26 -7.15
C ASN A 124 2.37 0.89 -6.21
N ASN A 125 1.74 1.92 -6.77
CA ASN A 125 1.02 2.96 -6.04
C ASN A 125 1.77 3.59 -4.83
N CYS A 126 2.97 4.12 -5.08
CA CYS A 126 3.79 4.77 -4.05
C CYS A 126 3.38 6.22 -3.74
N ASP A 127 2.10 6.57 -3.92
CA ASP A 127 1.58 7.91 -3.65
C ASP A 127 1.17 8.14 -2.19
N ASN A 128 1.25 7.12 -1.32
CA ASN A 128 0.94 7.25 0.10
C ASN A 128 1.95 8.18 0.80
N ASP A 129 1.44 9.19 1.50
CA ASP A 129 2.23 10.13 2.28
C ASP A 129 3.11 9.42 3.32
N GLU A 130 2.60 8.37 3.97
CA GLU A 130 3.39 7.59 4.94
C GLU A 130 4.66 7.01 4.27
N LEU A 131 4.53 6.47 3.05
CA LEU A 131 5.66 5.92 2.31
C LEU A 131 6.58 7.02 1.76
N ILE A 132 6.02 8.15 1.33
CA ILE A 132 6.77 9.30 0.81
C ILE A 132 7.58 9.99 1.92
N TYR A 133 7.07 10.03 3.15
CA TYR A 133 7.74 10.72 4.25
C TYR A 133 8.49 9.77 5.21
N ASP A 134 8.37 8.43 5.05
CA ASP A 134 9.17 7.46 5.79
C ASP A 134 10.66 7.50 5.37
N THR A 135 11.44 8.25 6.15
CA THR A 135 12.89 8.37 5.99
C THR A 135 13.64 7.05 6.19
N ILE A 136 13.18 6.19 7.10
CA ILE A 136 13.83 4.91 7.40
C ILE A 136 13.66 3.95 6.22
N PHE A 137 12.45 3.92 5.63
CA PHE A 137 12.17 3.15 4.43
C PHE A 137 13.09 3.58 3.29
N HIS A 138 13.18 4.89 3.05
CA HIS A 138 14.02 5.46 2.01
C HIS A 138 15.52 5.17 2.20
N ASP A 139 16.02 5.26 3.43
CA ASP A 139 17.40 4.92 3.75
C ASP A 139 17.68 3.43 3.55
N CYS A 140 16.77 2.55 3.97
CA CYS A 140 16.87 1.10 3.76
C CYS A 140 16.85 0.75 2.26
N LEU A 141 15.93 1.35 1.51
CA LEU A 141 15.81 1.18 0.06
C LEU A 141 17.10 1.65 -0.63
N THR A 142 17.64 2.80 -0.22
CA THR A 142 18.90 3.34 -0.73
C THR A 142 20.07 2.40 -0.46
N LEU A 143 20.18 1.87 0.76
CA LEU A 143 21.23 0.93 1.13
C LEU A 143 21.17 -0.34 0.27
N ILE A 144 19.99 -0.90 0.05
CA ILE A 144 19.81 -2.15 -0.70
C ILE A 144 20.01 -1.93 -2.20
N CYS A 145 19.43 -0.87 -2.78
CA CYS A 145 19.57 -0.52 -4.20
C CYS A 145 20.97 0.02 -4.55
N SER A 146 21.79 0.40 -3.56
CA SER A 146 23.21 0.67 -3.78
C SER A 146 23.97 -0.57 -4.28
N THR A 147 23.44 -1.78 -4.03
CA THR A 147 24.01 -3.01 -4.58
C THR A 147 23.85 -3.04 -6.09
N LYS A 148 24.84 -3.58 -6.81
CA LYS A 148 24.74 -3.74 -8.26
C LYS A 148 23.73 -4.77 -8.76
N LYS A 149 22.96 -5.36 -7.85
CA LYS A 149 22.14 -6.54 -8.08
C LYS A 149 20.67 -6.29 -7.79
N ILE A 150 20.32 -5.16 -7.17
CA ILE A 150 18.95 -4.83 -6.80
C ILE A 150 18.60 -3.49 -7.43
N PHE A 151 17.41 -3.42 -8.03
CA PHE A 151 16.81 -2.19 -8.51
C PHE A 151 15.30 -2.26 -8.28
N PHE A 152 14.64 -1.11 -8.31
CA PHE A 152 13.19 -1.06 -8.20
C PHE A 152 12.54 -0.37 -9.39
N ILE A 153 11.28 -0.74 -9.64
CA ILE A 153 10.35 -0.07 -10.53
C ILE A 153 9.14 0.31 -9.69
N ALA A 154 8.96 1.60 -9.46
CA ALA A 154 7.84 2.13 -8.71
C ALA A 154 6.81 2.75 -9.65
N THR A 155 5.54 2.76 -9.25
CA THR A 155 4.49 3.52 -9.94
C THR A 155 3.89 4.57 -9.02
N CYS A 156 3.60 5.74 -9.59
CA CYS A 156 2.95 6.84 -8.86
C CYS A 156 1.99 7.61 -9.78
N THR A 157 1.10 8.39 -9.21
CA THR A 157 0.29 9.37 -9.93
C THR A 157 1.12 10.63 -10.13
N ARG A 158 1.88 11.03 -9.10
CA ARG A 158 2.79 12.18 -9.14
C ARG A 158 4.21 11.73 -8.80
N PRO A 159 5.26 12.39 -9.34
CA PRO A 159 6.66 12.01 -9.10
C PRO A 159 7.18 12.47 -7.73
N LEU A 160 6.41 12.17 -6.68
CA LEU A 160 6.68 12.50 -5.28
C LEU A 160 7.47 11.41 -4.56
N PHE A 161 7.46 10.18 -5.06
CA PHE A 161 8.29 9.10 -4.52
C PHE A 161 9.56 8.88 -5.37
N PRO A 162 10.76 8.83 -4.78
CA PRO A 162 11.09 9.23 -3.40
C PRO A 162 10.91 10.75 -3.20
N ALA A 163 10.73 11.19 -1.95
CA ALA A 163 10.42 12.57 -1.58
C ALA A 163 11.31 13.60 -2.31
N PRO A 164 10.74 14.62 -2.97
CA PRO A 164 11.52 15.68 -3.61
C PRO A 164 12.43 16.39 -2.60
N GLY A 165 13.69 16.59 -2.96
CA GLY A 165 14.68 17.25 -2.08
C GLY A 165 15.27 16.36 -0.99
N SER A 166 14.84 15.10 -0.87
CA SER A 166 15.49 14.15 0.04
C SER A 166 16.84 13.66 -0.51
N ILE A 167 17.79 13.37 0.39
CA ILE A 167 19.09 12.78 0.04
C ILE A 167 18.89 11.41 -0.64
N ALA A 168 17.93 10.61 -0.15
CA ALA A 168 17.59 9.32 -0.73
C ALA A 168 17.18 9.42 -2.22
N ARG A 169 16.46 10.46 -2.63
CA ARG A 169 16.09 10.68 -4.04
C ARG A 169 17.32 10.85 -4.94
N GLU A 170 18.35 11.52 -4.44
CA GLU A 170 19.62 11.73 -5.15
C GLU A 170 20.42 10.42 -5.24
N ASP A 171 20.50 9.68 -4.14
CA ASP A 171 21.26 8.43 -4.05
C ASP A 171 20.61 7.27 -4.83
N LEU A 172 19.28 7.20 -4.85
CA LEU A 172 18.53 6.20 -5.60
C LEU A 172 18.62 6.41 -7.12
N ARG A 173 18.95 7.61 -7.59
CA ARG A 173 19.13 7.91 -9.02
C ARG A 173 17.99 7.37 -9.89
N CYS A 174 16.77 7.78 -9.57
CA CYS A 174 15.57 7.34 -10.28
C CYS A 174 15.47 7.98 -11.67
N TYR A 175 15.14 7.17 -12.66
CA TYR A 175 14.62 7.65 -13.94
C TYR A 175 13.11 7.82 -13.82
N PHE A 176 12.65 9.07 -13.90
CA PHE A 176 11.23 9.40 -13.85
C PHE A 176 10.65 9.33 -15.26
N PHE A 177 9.78 8.34 -15.49
CA PHE A 177 9.13 8.10 -16.77
C PHE A 177 7.66 8.47 -16.71
N LYS A 178 7.26 9.48 -17.48
CA LYS A 178 5.86 9.94 -17.51
C LYS A 178 5.03 9.05 -18.43
N PHE A 179 4.04 8.36 -17.89
CA PHE A 179 3.09 7.56 -18.66
C PHE A 179 1.73 7.50 -17.96
N SER A 180 0.71 8.04 -18.63
CA SER A 180 -0.68 7.99 -18.17
C SER A 180 -1.42 6.89 -18.91
N THR A 181 -1.94 5.90 -18.20
CA THR A 181 -2.81 4.87 -18.80
C THR A 181 -4.22 5.39 -19.02
N PHE A 182 -4.63 6.41 -18.26
CA PHE A 182 -6.02 6.88 -18.15
C PHE A 182 -7.03 5.75 -17.83
N LYS A 183 -6.52 4.59 -17.40
CA LYS A 183 -7.33 3.51 -16.85
C LYS A 183 -7.76 3.96 -15.48
N TYR A 184 -9.06 3.93 -15.24
CA TYR A 184 -9.56 4.11 -13.90
C TYR A 184 -8.91 3.05 -13.03
N LEU A 185 -8.37 3.46 -11.87
CA LEU A 185 -8.03 2.49 -10.84
C LEU A 185 -9.36 1.84 -10.52
N ILE A 186 -9.58 0.61 -11.00
CA ILE A 186 -10.57 -0.25 -10.37
C ILE A 186 -9.89 -0.71 -9.07
N SER A 187 -9.60 0.27 -8.21
CA SER A 187 -9.53 -0.02 -6.82
C SER A 187 -10.92 -0.55 -6.52
N ASP A 188 -10.95 -1.70 -5.87
CA ASP A 188 -12.18 -2.16 -5.24
C ASP A 188 -12.72 -1.09 -4.26
N ASP A 189 -11.90 -0.08 -3.96
CA ASP A 189 -12.13 1.15 -3.21
C ASP A 189 -12.90 2.24 -4.00
N ASN A 190 -13.44 2.00 -5.20
CA ASN A 190 -14.37 2.97 -5.80
C ASN A 190 -15.74 3.01 -5.08
N GLU A 191 -15.96 2.14 -4.10
CA GLU A 191 -16.95 2.41 -3.06
C GLU A 191 -16.39 3.28 -1.90
N ASP A 192 -15.06 3.35 -1.72
CA ASP A 192 -14.42 4.11 -0.64
C ASP A 192 -14.25 5.60 -0.95
N ASP A 193 -13.88 5.99 -2.17
CA ASP A 193 -13.65 7.42 -2.51
C ASP A 193 -14.96 8.20 -2.69
N ASN A 194 -16.11 7.53 -2.76
CA ASN A 194 -17.38 8.24 -2.74
C ASN A 194 -17.75 8.78 -1.35
N MET A 195 -16.98 8.48 -0.29
CA MET A 195 -17.24 9.05 1.04
C MET A 195 -17.03 10.58 1.07
N ASP A 196 -16.16 11.13 0.23
CA ASP A 196 -15.97 12.59 0.16
C ASP A 196 -16.94 13.30 -0.80
N LEU A 197 -17.74 12.55 -1.58
CA LEU A 197 -18.66 13.11 -2.59
C LEU A 197 -20.15 12.82 -2.34
N TYR A 198 -20.48 11.96 -1.37
CA TYR A 198 -21.86 11.86 -0.88
C TYR A 198 -22.10 12.89 0.23
N ASP A 199 -22.06 14.16 -0.17
CA ASP A 199 -22.74 15.22 0.58
C ASP A 199 -24.23 14.86 0.71
N ASP A 200 -24.60 14.54 1.97
CA ASP A 200 -25.83 14.92 2.68
C ASP A 200 -27.18 14.16 2.60
N ASP A 201 -27.44 13.17 1.74
CA ASP A 201 -28.83 12.63 1.68
C ASP A 201 -29.09 11.18 2.15
N ASP A 202 -28.11 10.28 2.27
CA ASP A 202 -28.37 8.87 2.65
C ASP A 202 -27.57 8.33 3.86
N GLU A 203 -26.83 9.18 4.58
CA GLU A 203 -26.16 8.75 5.80
C GLU A 203 -27.18 8.44 6.91
N VAL A 204 -27.14 7.19 7.38
CA VAL A 204 -27.79 6.80 8.63
C VAL A 204 -27.21 7.69 9.71
N THR A 205 -28.00 8.66 10.17
CA THR A 205 -27.56 9.67 11.12
C THR A 205 -27.50 9.03 12.51
N HIS A 206 -26.43 8.26 12.75
CA HIS A 206 -26.13 7.70 14.05
C HIS A 206 -25.84 8.85 15.02
N LYS A 207 -26.47 8.78 16.20
CA LYS A 207 -26.13 9.65 17.34
C LYS A 207 -25.29 8.84 18.32
N VAL A 208 -24.45 9.52 19.10
CA VAL A 208 -23.60 8.89 20.13
C VAL A 208 -24.45 8.01 21.07
N GLU A 209 -25.64 8.47 21.46
CA GLU A 209 -26.53 7.71 22.34
C GLU A 209 -27.08 6.44 21.69
N SER A 210 -27.33 6.45 20.38
CA SER A 210 -27.80 5.27 19.64
C SER A 210 -26.70 4.22 19.56
N ILE A 211 -25.46 4.64 19.28
CA ILE A 211 -24.29 3.74 19.26
C ILE A 211 -24.07 3.15 20.64
N LYS A 212 -24.12 3.97 21.69
CA LYS A 212 -23.96 3.55 23.09
C LYS A 212 -25.03 2.53 23.50
N ALA A 213 -26.28 2.73 23.13
CA ALA A 213 -27.35 1.79 23.43
C ALA A 213 -27.12 0.39 22.82
N VAL A 214 -26.67 0.34 21.57
CA VAL A 214 -26.29 -0.93 20.92
C VAL A 214 -25.06 -1.50 21.59
N TYR A 215 -23.99 -0.70 21.74
CA TYR A 215 -22.76 -1.12 22.38
C TYR A 215 -23.01 -1.74 23.76
N ASP A 216 -23.86 -1.14 24.60
CA ASP A 216 -24.17 -1.64 25.94
C ASP A 216 -24.89 -3.00 25.96
N SER A 217 -25.60 -3.35 24.90
CA SER A 217 -26.23 -4.67 24.75
C SER A 217 -25.27 -5.77 24.28
N LEU A 218 -24.09 -5.40 23.76
CA LEU A 218 -23.10 -6.35 23.26
C LEU A 218 -22.47 -7.19 24.37
N THR A 219 -22.10 -8.42 24.03
CA THR A 219 -21.28 -9.26 24.92
C THR A 219 -19.89 -8.64 25.11
N PRO A 220 -19.17 -8.92 26.22
CA PRO A 220 -17.84 -8.37 26.45
C PRO A 220 -16.85 -8.62 25.31
N ASN A 221 -16.87 -9.82 24.71
CA ASN A 221 -16.01 -10.14 23.57
C ASN A 221 -16.38 -9.35 22.33
N THR A 222 -17.68 -9.17 22.07
CA THR A 222 -18.18 -8.37 20.96
C THR A 222 -17.86 -6.88 21.14
N LYS A 223 -17.93 -6.35 22.38
CA LYS A 223 -17.48 -4.98 22.70
C LYS A 223 -16.00 -4.81 22.35
N HIS A 224 -15.16 -5.75 22.77
CA HIS A 224 -13.73 -5.69 22.49
C HIS A 224 -13.44 -5.80 20.98
N LEU A 225 -14.17 -6.66 20.25
CA LEU A 225 -14.09 -6.71 18.79
C LEU A 225 -14.50 -5.39 18.15
N PHE A 226 -15.56 -4.75 18.63
CA PHE A 226 -15.99 -3.43 18.14
C PHE A 226 -14.87 -2.40 18.31
N SER A 227 -14.29 -2.27 19.50
CA SER A 227 -13.20 -1.33 19.79
C SER A 227 -11.99 -1.57 18.89
N LEU A 228 -11.57 -2.83 18.74
CA LEU A 228 -10.46 -3.23 17.87
C LEU A 228 -10.73 -2.82 16.43
N MET A 229 -11.95 -3.01 15.95
CA MET A 229 -12.32 -2.68 14.58
C MET A 229 -12.37 -1.16 14.34
N MET A 230 -12.88 -0.39 15.31
CA MET A 230 -12.88 1.09 15.24
C MET A 230 -11.46 1.65 15.27
N GLN A 231 -10.55 1.05 16.04
CA GLN A 231 -9.13 1.39 16.02
C GLN A 231 -8.51 1.10 14.65
N GLN A 232 -8.80 -0.05 14.03
CA GLN A 232 -8.33 -0.34 12.68
C GLN A 232 -8.83 0.69 11.65
N PHE A 233 -10.10 1.11 11.75
CA PHE A 233 -10.60 2.17 10.89
C PHE A 233 -9.84 3.47 11.11
N ALA A 234 -9.61 3.89 12.36
CA ALA A 234 -8.88 5.12 12.66
C ALA A 234 -7.44 5.09 12.13
N ILE A 235 -6.72 3.98 12.35
CA ILE A 235 -5.37 3.75 11.81
C ILE A 235 -5.38 3.84 10.27
N ASN A 236 -6.45 3.36 9.63
CA ASN A 236 -6.61 3.40 8.17
C ASN A 236 -7.30 4.68 7.67
N ASN A 237 -7.24 5.78 8.42
CA ASN A 237 -7.86 7.07 8.04
C ASN A 237 -9.35 6.95 7.66
N TYR A 238 -10.06 6.01 8.30
CA TYR A 238 -11.47 5.66 8.11
C TYR A 238 -11.81 5.11 6.71
N LYS A 239 -10.82 4.66 5.94
CA LYS A 239 -11.03 3.91 4.69
C LYS A 239 -11.41 2.45 4.98
N SER A 240 -11.86 1.72 3.96
CA SER A 240 -12.25 0.31 4.14
C SER A 240 -11.11 -0.56 4.67
N ILE A 241 -11.46 -1.54 5.50
CA ILE A 241 -10.53 -2.52 6.07
C ILE A 241 -10.88 -3.92 5.59
N LEU A 242 -9.88 -4.80 5.43
CA LEU A 242 -10.11 -6.19 5.00
C LEU A 242 -10.60 -7.05 6.18
N SER A 243 -11.55 -7.94 5.89
CA SER A 243 -12.06 -8.91 6.86
C SER A 243 -10.95 -9.83 7.39
N ASP A 244 -9.96 -10.16 6.55
CA ASP A 244 -8.80 -10.96 6.94
C ASP A 244 -7.92 -10.25 7.97
N ASP A 245 -7.80 -8.91 7.90
CA ASP A 245 -7.03 -8.10 8.85
C ASP A 245 -7.72 -8.05 10.21
N VAL A 246 -9.04 -7.81 10.20
CA VAL A 246 -9.88 -7.86 11.40
C VAL A 246 -9.79 -9.24 12.05
N PHE A 247 -9.88 -10.31 11.26
CA PHE A 247 -9.81 -11.68 11.78
C PHE A 247 -8.44 -12.00 12.39
N LEU A 248 -7.35 -11.58 11.75
CA LEU A 248 -6.01 -11.84 12.27
C LEU A 248 -5.80 -11.18 13.63
N GLN A 249 -6.20 -9.92 13.77
CA GLN A 249 -6.10 -9.22 15.06
C GLN A 249 -7.05 -9.82 16.10
N ALA A 250 -8.32 -10.08 15.74
CA ALA A 250 -9.28 -10.73 16.63
C ALA A 250 -8.81 -12.11 17.11
N LYS A 251 -8.07 -12.85 16.27
CA LYS A 251 -7.46 -14.13 16.65
C LYS A 251 -6.28 -13.95 17.61
N ASN A 252 -5.43 -12.95 17.38
CA ASN A 252 -4.29 -12.65 18.25
C ASN A 252 -4.74 -12.21 19.65
N GLU A 253 -5.86 -11.49 19.73
CA GLU A 253 -6.53 -11.08 20.98
C GLU A 253 -7.47 -12.17 21.55
N PHE A 254 -7.48 -13.38 20.96
CA PHE A 254 -8.31 -14.51 21.37
C PHE A 254 -9.83 -14.25 21.39
N LEU A 255 -10.31 -13.29 20.60
CA LEU A 255 -11.73 -12.96 20.45
C LEU A 255 -12.47 -13.94 19.55
N ALA A 256 -11.82 -14.38 18.47
CA ALA A 256 -12.39 -15.29 17.49
C ALA A 256 -11.38 -16.37 17.08
N ASN A 257 -11.81 -17.64 17.14
CA ASN A 257 -10.99 -18.78 16.71
C ASN A 257 -11.22 -19.16 15.24
N SER A 258 -12.25 -18.63 14.61
CA SER A 258 -12.61 -18.91 13.23
C SER A 258 -13.32 -17.71 12.59
N VAL A 259 -13.23 -17.59 11.27
CA VAL A 259 -13.90 -16.52 10.51
C VAL A 259 -15.42 -16.53 10.74
N PRO A 260 -16.13 -17.68 10.75
CA PRO A 260 -17.56 -17.70 11.07
C PRO A 260 -17.89 -17.14 12.45
N ALA A 261 -17.09 -17.48 13.48
CA ALA A 261 -17.32 -16.96 14.84
C ALA A 261 -17.13 -15.43 14.90
N MET A 262 -16.16 -14.89 14.15
CA MET A 262 -16.01 -13.44 14.00
C MET A 262 -17.22 -12.82 13.31
N GLN A 263 -17.68 -13.41 12.20
CA GLN A 263 -18.82 -12.90 11.44
C GLN A 263 -20.12 -12.91 12.24
N GLU A 264 -20.34 -13.91 13.10
CA GLU A 264 -21.46 -13.95 14.06
C GLU A 264 -21.41 -12.75 15.01
N MET A 265 -20.23 -12.43 15.58
CA MET A 265 -20.08 -11.25 16.43
C MET A 265 -20.30 -9.93 15.68
N MET A 266 -19.93 -9.87 14.39
CA MET A 266 -20.10 -8.68 13.56
C MET A 266 -21.50 -8.49 13.00
N THR A 267 -22.39 -9.49 13.12
CA THR A 267 -23.75 -9.43 12.56
C THR A 267 -24.51 -8.25 13.16
N GLU A 268 -24.35 -7.99 14.46
CA GLU A 268 -24.95 -6.85 15.15
C GLU A 268 -24.51 -5.50 14.55
N PHE A 269 -23.23 -5.38 14.17
CA PHE A 269 -22.69 -4.14 13.59
C PHE A 269 -23.25 -3.87 12.20
N LEU A 270 -23.51 -4.94 11.44
CA LEU A 270 -24.10 -4.90 10.11
C LEU A 270 -25.60 -4.58 10.19
N ASP A 271 -26.32 -5.22 11.12
CA ASP A 271 -27.76 -5.02 11.32
C ASP A 271 -28.08 -3.58 11.73
N HIS A 272 -27.22 -2.99 12.55
CA HIS A 272 -27.30 -1.59 12.94
C HIS A 272 -26.64 -0.61 11.96
N LYS A 273 -26.10 -1.08 10.83
CA LYS A 273 -25.41 -0.26 9.83
C LYS A 273 -24.33 0.65 10.44
N PHE A 274 -23.59 0.14 11.42
CA PHE A 274 -22.35 0.79 11.88
C PHE A 274 -21.25 0.58 10.86
N ILE A 275 -21.28 -0.58 10.23
CA ILE A 275 -20.42 -0.95 9.12
C ILE A 275 -21.26 -1.52 7.99
N GLU A 276 -20.66 -1.52 6.81
CA GLU A 276 -21.16 -2.23 5.65
C GLU A 276 -20.13 -3.25 5.19
N LYS A 277 -20.61 -4.37 4.65
CA LYS A 277 -19.77 -5.45 4.14
C LYS A 277 -19.91 -5.51 2.63
N TYR A 278 -18.79 -5.50 1.92
CA TYR A 278 -18.76 -5.69 0.47
C TYR A 278 -17.62 -6.66 0.08
N HIS A 279 -17.64 -7.10 -1.17
CA HIS A 279 -16.61 -7.97 -1.73
C HIS A 279 -15.80 -7.21 -2.77
N ASP A 280 -14.49 -7.31 -2.64
CA ASP A 280 -13.53 -6.79 -3.60
C ASP A 280 -13.52 -7.68 -4.88
N ASN A 281 -12.95 -7.22 -6.00
CA ASN A 281 -12.89 -8.00 -7.24
C ASN A 281 -12.00 -9.26 -7.10
N SER A 282 -11.16 -9.31 -6.08
CA SER A 282 -10.40 -10.52 -5.72
C SER A 282 -11.25 -11.53 -4.93
N GLY A 283 -12.52 -11.20 -4.65
CA GLY A 283 -13.46 -12.00 -3.86
C GLY A 283 -13.25 -11.91 -2.34
N ARG A 284 -12.30 -11.08 -1.88
CA ARG A 284 -12.05 -10.86 -0.45
C ARG A 284 -13.11 -9.94 0.11
N THR A 285 -13.42 -10.12 1.38
CA THR A 285 -14.41 -9.30 2.08
C THR A 285 -13.75 -8.06 2.66
N LYS A 286 -14.38 -6.91 2.46
CA LYS A 286 -14.04 -5.62 3.09
C LYS A 286 -15.18 -5.08 3.93
N TYR A 287 -14.83 -4.21 4.87
CA TYR A 287 -15.76 -3.46 5.70
C TYR A 287 -15.54 -1.97 5.55
N THR A 288 -16.61 -1.20 5.43
CA THR A 288 -16.60 0.27 5.41
C THR A 288 -17.38 0.81 6.58
N LEU A 289 -16.90 1.91 7.18
CA LEU A 289 -17.56 2.58 8.28
C LEU A 289 -18.74 3.43 7.77
N ARG A 290 -19.90 3.30 8.40
CA ARG A 290 -21.12 4.07 8.11
C ARG A 290 -21.44 5.12 9.19
N ILE A 291 -20.56 5.26 10.18
CA ILE A 291 -20.66 6.25 11.26
C ILE A 291 -19.79 7.45 10.90
N LYS A 292 -20.33 8.66 11.07
CA LYS A 292 -19.55 9.91 10.93
C LYS A 292 -18.34 9.90 11.87
N LYS A 293 -17.17 10.32 11.36
CA LYS A 293 -15.91 10.38 12.11
C LYS A 293 -16.07 11.13 13.44
N THR A 294 -16.77 12.27 13.43
CA THR A 294 -17.03 13.08 14.64
C THR A 294 -17.83 12.31 15.69
N VAL A 295 -18.92 11.65 15.28
CA VAL A 295 -19.78 10.87 16.18
C VAL A 295 -19.04 9.65 16.74
N LEU A 296 -18.22 8.99 15.91
CA LEU A 296 -17.42 7.86 16.36
C LEU A 296 -16.38 8.29 17.40
N ASN A 297 -15.68 9.39 17.17
CA ASN A 297 -14.69 9.92 18.11
C ASN A 297 -15.34 10.30 19.45
N ASP A 298 -16.45 11.03 19.43
CA ASP A 298 -17.21 11.41 20.63
C ASP A 298 -17.64 10.16 21.43
N PHE A 299 -18.09 9.12 20.73
CA PHE A 299 -18.45 7.85 21.36
C PHE A 299 -17.24 7.16 22.01
N MET A 300 -16.13 7.03 21.29
CA MET A 300 -14.91 6.35 21.74
C MET A 300 -14.31 7.06 22.97
N GLU A 301 -14.25 8.39 22.95
CA GLU A 301 -13.85 9.20 24.10
C GLU A 301 -14.77 8.97 25.31
N SER A 302 -16.09 8.89 25.10
CA SER A 302 -17.07 8.68 26.18
C SER A 302 -16.93 7.32 26.87
N GLU A 303 -16.47 6.30 26.14
CA GLU A 303 -16.23 4.94 26.65
C GLU A 303 -14.78 4.74 27.13
N GLY A 304 -13.92 5.77 27.03
CA GLY A 304 -12.50 5.67 27.40
C GLY A 304 -11.71 4.73 26.51
N ILE A 305 -12.17 4.52 25.26
CA ILE A 305 -11.46 3.71 24.27
C ILE A 305 -10.43 4.62 23.61
N VAL A 306 -9.19 4.48 24.03
CA VAL A 306 -8.06 5.25 23.49
C VAL A 306 -7.70 4.67 22.12
N PHE A 307 -7.60 5.53 21.11
CA PHE A 307 -6.84 5.20 19.92
C PHE A 307 -5.38 5.21 20.36
N ASP A 308 -4.67 4.08 20.27
CA ASP A 308 -3.21 4.14 20.39
C ASP A 308 -2.75 5.08 19.28
N ASP A 309 -2.42 6.31 19.66
CA ASP A 309 -2.14 7.41 18.75
C ASP A 309 -1.09 6.93 17.74
N CYS A 310 -1.51 6.79 16.49
CA CYS A 310 -0.60 6.82 15.36
C CYS A 310 0.01 8.21 15.37
N ASN A 311 1.19 8.32 16.01
CA ASN A 311 2.05 9.48 16.14
C ASN A 311 1.70 10.60 15.14
N GLU A 312 1.07 11.67 15.64
CA GLU A 312 1.15 12.99 15.02
C GLU A 312 2.60 13.47 15.14
N GLU A 313 3.40 13.35 14.08
CA GLU A 313 4.55 14.19 13.73
C GLU A 313 5.08 13.83 12.33
#